data_AF-A0A2N6SM89-F1
#
_entry.id   AF-A0A2N6SM89-F1
#
_cell.length_a   1.000
_cell.length_b   1.000
_cell.length_c   1.000
_cell.angle_alpha   90.00
_cell.angle_beta   90.00
_cell.angle_gamma   90.00
#
_symmetry.space_group_name_H-M   'P 1'
#
loop_
_entity.id
_entity.type
_entity.pdbx_description
1 polymer ?
#
loop_
_entity_poly.entity_id
_entity_poly.type
_entity_poly.pdbx_seq_one_letter_code
_entity_poly.pdbx_strand_id
1 'polypeptide(L)'
;MNELSSKLSWQFVNEITPPEEIEAILVEGERIVSAFKTFRDVAAFTTKRLVVVDSQGLTGKKKEIYSVPYQSVYMWSTENAGTLDLNSEVELWTKIGSIKIKL
;
A
#
# COMPACT_ATOMS: atom_id res chain seq x y z
N MET A 1 24.54 1.48 14.19
CA MET A 1 23.96 0.59 13.15
C MET A 1 22.86 -0.20 13.84
N ASN A 2 21.57 0.14 13.79
CA ASN A 2 20.73 0.58 12.69
C ASN A 2 19.69 1.61 13.16
N GLU A 3 19.67 2.80 12.55
CA GLU A 3 18.64 3.83 12.78
C GLU A 3 17.60 3.93 11.65
N LEU A 4 17.57 3.00 10.71
CA LEU A 4 16.66 3.07 9.57
C LEU A 4 16.11 1.69 9.21
N SER A 5 15.22 1.16 10.05
CA SER A 5 14.09 0.43 9.49
C SER A 5 13.13 1.49 8.99
N SER A 6 13.23 1.87 7.72
CA SER A 6 12.24 2.74 7.07
C SER A 6 10.89 2.04 7.11
N LYS A 7 10.13 2.27 8.17
CA LYS A 7 8.78 1.75 8.33
C LYS A 7 7.87 2.55 7.40
N LEU A 8 7.47 1.96 6.28
CA LEU A 8 6.48 2.55 5.39
C LEU A 8 5.10 2.36 6.03
N SER A 9 4.28 3.41 6.06
CA SER A 9 2.94 3.36 6.63
C SER A 9 1.94 4.05 5.73
N TRP A 10 0.86 3.37 5.39
CA TRP A 10 -0.26 3.92 4.63
C TRP A 10 -1.57 3.71 5.40
N GLN A 11 -2.51 4.66 5.27
CA GLN A 11 -3.88 4.50 5.74
C GLN A 11 -4.78 4.45 4.52
N PHE A 12 -5.56 3.38 4.41
CA PHE A 12 -6.61 3.22 3.43
C PHE A 12 -7.91 3.72 4.04
N VAL A 13 -8.67 4.48 3.25
CA VAL A 13 -9.85 5.20 3.76
C VAL A 13 -11.13 4.56 3.21
N ASN A 14 -11.21 4.42 1.90
CA ASN A 14 -12.36 3.83 1.25
C ASN A 14 -11.93 3.14 -0.05
N GLU A 15 -12.65 2.07 -0.39
CA GLU A 15 -12.51 1.44 -1.70
C GLU A 15 -12.96 2.41 -2.81
N ILE A 16 -12.27 2.34 -3.95
CA ILE A 16 -12.52 3.18 -5.13
C ILE A 16 -12.46 2.31 -6.38
N THR A 17 -13.03 2.82 -7.47
CA THR A 17 -12.75 2.28 -8.80
C THR A 17 -11.25 2.40 -9.09
N PRO A 18 -10.60 1.36 -9.63
CA PRO A 18 -9.20 1.43 -10.01
C PRO A 18 -8.89 2.64 -10.90
N PRO A 19 -7.91 3.48 -10.54
CA PRO A 19 -7.57 4.64 -11.34
C PRO A 19 -6.71 4.25 -12.55
N GLU A 20 -6.86 4.98 -13.66
CA GLU A 20 -6.10 4.76 -14.90
C GLU A 20 -4.58 4.73 -14.67
N GLU A 21 -4.08 5.50 -13.69
CA GLU A 21 -2.65 5.55 -13.36
C GLU A 21 -2.10 4.20 -12.86
N ILE A 22 -2.93 3.38 -12.22
CA ILE A 22 -2.54 2.02 -11.81
C ILE A 22 -2.73 1.04 -12.97
N GLU A 23 -3.80 1.18 -13.75
CA GLU A 23 -4.05 0.33 -14.93
C GLU A 23 -2.90 0.43 -15.94
N ALA A 24 -2.35 1.62 -16.15
CA ALA A 24 -1.26 1.88 -17.08
C ALA A 24 0.07 1.20 -16.72
N ILE A 25 0.23 0.70 -15.49
CA ILE A 25 1.48 0.08 -15.01
C ILE A 25 1.34 -1.42 -14.70
N LEU A 26 0.19 -2.02 -15.01
CA LEU A 26 -0.02 -3.46 -14.90
C LEU A 26 0.87 -4.21 -15.90
N VAL A 27 1.44 -5.33 -15.46
CA VAL A 27 2.14 -6.25 -16.37
C VAL A 27 1.17 -7.26 -16.97
N GLU A 28 1.60 -7.98 -18.01
CA GLU A 28 0.77 -8.99 -18.66
C GLU A 28 0.20 -10.02 -17.66
N GLY A 29 -1.12 -10.23 -17.75
CA GLY A 29 -1.88 -11.13 -16.87
C GLY A 29 -2.02 -10.64 -15.41
N GLU A 30 -1.53 -9.45 -15.07
CA GLU A 30 -1.82 -8.81 -13.79
C GLU A 30 -3.21 -8.15 -13.82
N ARG A 31 -4.01 -8.38 -12.78
CA ARG A 31 -5.35 -7.78 -12.64
C ARG A 31 -5.46 -7.09 -11.29
N ILE A 32 -6.18 -5.95 -11.25
CA ILE A 32 -6.50 -5.27 -10.01
C ILE A 32 -7.62 -6.06 -9.30
N VAL A 33 -7.43 -6.36 -8.03
CA VAL A 33 -8.40 -7.06 -7.17
C VAL A 33 -9.25 -6.04 -6.43
N SER A 34 -8.61 -5.03 -5.85
CA SER A 34 -9.26 -3.92 -5.16
C SER A 34 -8.35 -2.70 -5.15
N ALA A 35 -8.93 -1.52 -5.10
CA ALA A 35 -8.23 -0.25 -5.02
C ALA A 35 -8.81 0.62 -3.91
N PHE A 36 -7.94 1.34 -3.21
CA PHE A 36 -8.29 2.16 -2.06
C PHE A 36 -7.75 3.55 -2.22
N LYS A 37 -8.52 4.54 -1.79
CA LYS A 37 -8.00 5.89 -1.57
C LYS A 37 -7.14 5.88 -0.31
N THR A 38 -5.98 6.51 -0.38
CA THR A 38 -5.16 6.83 0.80
C THR A 38 -5.34 8.31 1.16
N PHE A 39 -4.77 8.78 2.28
CA PHE A 39 -4.85 10.20 2.62
C PHE A 39 -4.27 11.14 1.55
N ARG A 40 -3.30 10.69 0.76
CA ARG A 40 -2.67 11.51 -0.29
C ARG A 40 -3.04 11.04 -1.70
N ASP A 41 -3.33 9.74 -1.88
CA ASP A 41 -3.30 9.12 -3.19
C ASP A 41 -4.18 7.86 -3.30
N VAL A 42 -3.62 6.77 -3.81
CA VAL A 42 -4.29 5.53 -4.15
C VAL A 42 -3.36 4.35 -3.90
N ALA A 43 -3.94 3.22 -3.50
CA ALA A 43 -3.27 1.95 -3.40
C ALA A 43 -4.14 0.88 -4.09
N ALA A 44 -3.52 -0.15 -4.64
CA ALA A 44 -4.24 -1.28 -5.21
C ALA A 44 -3.58 -2.60 -4.83
N PHE A 45 -4.39 -3.55 -4.43
CA PHE A 45 -4.00 -4.96 -4.39
C PHE A 45 -4.27 -5.53 -5.78
N THR A 46 -3.24 -6.07 -6.41
CA THR A 46 -3.37 -6.78 -7.68
C THR A 46 -3.30 -8.29 -7.45
N THR A 47 -3.31 -9.09 -8.50
CA THR A 47 -3.03 -10.52 -8.40
C THR A 47 -1.56 -10.84 -8.14
N LYS A 48 -0.65 -9.85 -8.18
CA LYS A 48 0.80 -10.07 -8.10
C LYS A 48 1.49 -9.25 -6.99
N ARG A 49 1.00 -8.06 -6.67
CA ARG A 49 1.66 -7.12 -5.76
C ARG A 49 0.70 -6.10 -5.16
N LEU A 50 1.10 -5.51 -4.05
CA LEU A 50 0.56 -4.23 -3.60
C LEU A 50 1.25 -3.12 -4.39
N VAL A 51 0.44 -2.22 -4.96
CA VAL A 51 0.91 -0.99 -5.60
C VAL A 51 0.42 0.20 -4.78
N VAL A 52 1.29 1.15 -4.47
CA VAL A 52 0.91 2.43 -3.87
C VAL A 52 1.51 3.54 -4.69
N VAL A 53 0.68 4.48 -5.13
CA VAL A 53 1.13 5.70 -5.79
C VAL A 53 1.11 6.78 -4.72
N ASP A 54 2.18 7.58 -4.57
CA ASP A 54 2.29 8.70 -3.63
C ASP A 54 2.53 10.02 -4.40
N SER A 55 1.67 11.01 -4.26
CA SER A 55 1.80 12.35 -4.84
C SER A 55 2.60 13.21 -3.89
N GLN A 56 3.81 13.51 -4.31
CA GLN A 56 4.73 14.39 -3.61
C GLN A 56 4.66 15.83 -4.14
N GLY A 57 4.95 16.76 -3.24
CA GLY A 57 5.11 18.19 -3.55
C GLY A 57 3.81 18.99 -3.55
N LEU A 58 3.94 20.31 -3.58
CA LEU A 58 2.82 21.25 -3.43
C LEU A 58 1.76 21.13 -4.53
N THR A 59 2.14 20.67 -5.73
CA THR A 59 1.25 20.54 -6.88
C THR A 59 0.70 19.13 -7.08
N GLY A 60 1.18 18.15 -6.31
CA GLY A 60 0.84 16.73 -6.47
C GLY A 60 1.24 16.09 -7.80
N LYS A 61 1.99 16.81 -8.66
CA LYS A 61 2.39 16.31 -10.00
C LYS A 61 3.49 15.26 -9.94
N LYS A 62 4.32 15.28 -8.89
CA LYS A 62 5.38 14.29 -8.74
C LYS A 62 4.76 13.04 -8.12
N LYS A 63 4.75 11.94 -8.85
CA LYS A 63 4.28 10.64 -8.37
C LYS A 63 5.47 9.76 -8.02
N GLU A 64 5.44 9.14 -6.86
CA GLU A 64 6.34 8.06 -6.45
C GLU A 64 5.53 6.77 -6.40
N ILE A 65 6.02 5.68 -7.00
CA ILE A 65 5.27 4.42 -7.07
C ILE A 65 6.03 3.36 -6.29
N TYR A 66 5.35 2.81 -5.29
CA TYR A 66 5.80 1.66 -4.53
C TYR A 66 5.17 0.40 -5.11
N SER A 67 6.00 -0.60 -5.38
CA SER A 67 5.56 -1.91 -5.83
C SER A 67 6.11 -2.98 -4.90
N VAL A 68 5.23 -3.70 -4.22
CA VAL A 68 5.57 -4.70 -3.22
C VAL A 68 5.03 -6.05 -3.68
N PRO A 69 5.84 -6.86 -4.40
CA PRO A 69 5.45 -8.20 -4.81
C PRO A 69 5.07 -9.06 -3.61
N TYR A 70 4.00 -9.85 -3.71
CA TYR A 70 3.62 -10.72 -2.60
C TYR A 70 4.70 -11.77 -2.29
N GLN A 71 5.48 -12.18 -3.29
CA GLN A 71 6.61 -13.09 -3.13
C GLN A 71 7.76 -12.51 -2.28
N SER A 72 7.84 -11.19 -2.08
CA SER A 72 8.86 -10.56 -1.23
C SER A 72 8.42 -10.40 0.23
N VAL A 73 7.17 -10.74 0.54
CA VAL A 73 6.62 -10.73 1.90
C VAL A 73 6.92 -12.07 2.58
N TYR A 74 7.73 -12.03 3.63
CA TYR A 74 8.13 -13.23 4.41
C TYR A 74 7.16 -13.53 5.56
N MET A 75 6.47 -12.50 6.07
CA MET A 75 5.51 -12.63 7.17
C MET A 75 4.46 -11.53 7.04
N TRP A 76 3.25 -11.79 7.54
CA TRP A 76 2.21 -10.79 7.70
C TRP A 76 1.47 -11.00 9.02
N SER A 77 0.81 -9.96 9.51
CA SER A 77 -0.10 -10.00 10.65
C SER A 77 -1.29 -9.07 10.41
N THR A 78 -2.39 -9.34 11.10
CA THR A 78 -3.58 -8.50 11.10
C THR A 78 -4.01 -8.20 12.53
N GLU A 79 -4.45 -6.97 12.77
CA GLU A 79 -5.06 -6.53 14.02
C GLU A 79 -6.45 -5.97 13.73
N ASN A 80 -7.46 -6.42 14.48
CA ASN A 80 -8.82 -5.92 14.32
C ASN A 80 -8.99 -4.62 15.11
N ALA A 81 -9.87 -3.74 14.62
CA ALA A 81 -10.33 -2.59 15.39
C ALA A 81 -10.87 -3.01 16.75
N GLY A 82 -10.40 -2.34 17.80
CA GLY A 82 -10.87 -2.49 19.16
C GLY A 82 -12.01 -1.52 19.49
N THR A 83 -12.48 -1.56 20.74
CA THR A 83 -13.50 -0.62 21.24
C THR A 83 -12.98 0.82 21.39
N LEU A 84 -11.66 1.04 21.42
CA LEU A 84 -11.02 2.35 21.59
C LEU A 84 -10.19 2.79 20.36
N ASP A 85 -9.51 1.88 19.67
CA ASP A 85 -8.88 2.13 18.37
C ASP A 85 -9.77 1.58 17.26
N LEU A 86 -10.32 2.47 16.45
CA LEU A 86 -11.30 2.15 15.41
C LEU A 86 -10.66 1.66 14.12
N ASN A 87 -9.33 1.72 14.00
CA ASN A 87 -8.65 1.26 12.79
C ASN A 87 -8.26 -0.20 12.94
N SER A 88 -8.43 -0.96 11.86
CA SER A 88 -7.78 -2.27 11.73
C SER A 88 -6.40 -2.09 11.10
N GLU A 89 -5.51 -3.06 11.27
CA GLU A 89 -4.16 -2.97 10.75
C GLU A 89 -3.72 -4.25 10.05
N VAL A 90 -2.93 -4.10 9.00
CA VAL A 90 -2.15 -5.16 8.36
C VAL A 90 -0.69 -4.73 8.37
N GLU A 91 0.21 -5.58 8.87
CA GLU A 91 1.65 -5.37 8.75
C GLU A 91 2.27 -6.48 7.88
N LEU A 92 3.12 -6.08 6.94
CA LEU A 92 3.81 -6.95 5.99
C LEU A 92 5.32 -6.82 6.21
N TRP A 93 6.03 -7.92 6.38
CA TRP A 93 7.47 -7.94 6.57
C TRP A 93 8.19 -8.43 5.33
N THR A 94 9.20 -7.67 4.92
CA THR A 94 10.10 -7.98 3.81
C THR A 94 11.52 -8.16 4.33
N LYS A 95 12.47 -8.52 3.46
CA LYS A 95 13.88 -8.62 3.83
C LYS A 95 14.49 -7.28 4.30
N ILE A 96 13.92 -6.15 3.88
CA ILE A 96 14.50 -4.81 4.07
C ILE A 96 13.72 -3.94 5.05
N GLY A 97 12.60 -4.41 5.60
CA GLY A 97 11.77 -3.64 6.52
C GLY A 97 10.32 -4.13 6.55
N SER A 98 9.48 -3.43 7.31
CA SER A 98 8.05 -3.69 7.36
C SER A 98 7.22 -2.54 6.79
N ILE A 99 6.07 -2.90 6.26
CA ILE A 99 5.05 -2.03 5.69
C ILE A 99 3.81 -2.18 6.56
N LYS A 100 3.29 -1.07 7.06
CA LYS A 100 2.08 -1.01 7.87
C LYS A 100 0.94 -0.38 7.06
N ILE A 101 -0.20 -1.04 7.03
CA ILE A 101 -1.41 -0.58 6.35
C ILE A 101 -2.50 -0.48 7.41
N LYS A 102 -3.03 0.72 7.61
CA LYS A 102 -4.18 0.95 8.46
C LYS A 102 -5.45 1.00 7.61
N LEU A 103 -6.51 0.37 8.08
CA LEU A 103 -7.81 0.25 7.43
C LEU A 103 -8.86 0.99 8.27
#